data_AF-A0A1G7S167-F1
#
_entry.id   AF-A0A1G7S167-F1
#
_cell.length_a   1.000
_cell.length_b   1.000
_cell.length_c   1.000
_cell.angle_alpha   90.00
_cell.angle_beta   90.00
_cell.angle_gamma   90.00
#
_symmetry.space_group_name_H-M   'P 1'
#
loop_
_entity.id
_entity.type
_entity.pdbx_description
1 polymer ?
#
loop_
_entity_poly.entity_id
_entity_poly.type
_entity_poly.pdbx_seq_one_letter_code
_entity_poly.pdbx_strand_id
1 'polypeptide(L)'
;MAYGSLHEKEVWHSFRQEMYTQNNDNWVSTGLNPALPAPDLGYFIGYRICQAYYDQAKDKKAALKEIIELDYANPVAVDDFFKRSGYRCGRSGN
;
A
#
# COMPACT_ATOMS: atom_id res chain seq x y z
N MET A 1 -8.33 -8.86 -11.43
CA MET A 1 -7.97 -7.56 -10.84
C MET A 1 -7.04 -6.79 -11.79
N ALA A 2 -7.52 -6.37 -12.96
CA ALA A 2 -6.67 -5.70 -13.97
C ALA A 2 -6.48 -4.21 -13.71
N TYR A 3 -7.47 -3.54 -13.10
CA TYR A 3 -7.48 -2.08 -12.94
C TYR A 3 -6.34 -1.57 -12.06
N GLY A 4 -6.19 -2.10 -10.84
CA GLY A 4 -5.13 -1.67 -9.91
C GLY A 4 -3.72 -1.81 -10.50
N SER A 5 -3.44 -2.88 -11.24
CA SER A 5 -2.14 -3.08 -11.90
C SER A 5 -1.93 -2.20 -13.13
N LEU A 6 -2.98 -1.96 -13.92
CA LEU A 6 -2.92 -1.07 -15.09
C LEU A 6 -2.79 0.41 -14.69
N HIS A 7 -3.39 0.78 -13.56
CA HIS A 7 -3.48 2.15 -13.03
C HIS A 7 -2.65 2.34 -11.75
N GLU A 8 -1.65 1.48 -11.51
CA GLU A 8 -0.86 1.46 -10.27
C GLU A 8 -0.24 2.83 -9.96
N LYS A 9 0.13 3.58 -11.00
CA LYS A 9 0.67 4.94 -10.88
C LYS A 9 -0.33 5.95 -10.34
N GLU A 10 -1.56 5.94 -10.84
CA GLU A 10 -2.61 6.85 -10.38
C GLU A 10 -3.07 6.48 -8.97
N VAL A 11 -3.27 5.18 -8.71
CA VAL A 11 -3.62 4.65 -7.39
C VAL A 11 -2.56 5.04 -6.36
N TRP A 12 -1.29 4.88 -6.70
CA TRP A 12 -0.18 5.26 -5.84
C TRP A 12 -0.15 6.76 -5.54
N HIS A 13 -0.40 7.59 -6.55
CA HIS A 13 -0.40 9.03 -6.40
C HIS A 13 -1.48 9.48 -5.40
N SER A 14 -2.71 8.97 -5.54
CA SER A 14 -3.82 9.25 -4.61
C SER A 14 -3.47 8.77 -3.20
N PHE A 15 -3.00 7.51 -3.07
CA PHE A 15 -2.61 6.94 -1.79
C PHE A 15 -1.55 7.79 -1.07
N ARG A 16 -0.52 8.25 -1.79
CA ARG A 16 0.54 9.10 -1.23
C ARG A 16 0.06 10.44 -0.69
N GLN A 17 -1.00 10.99 -1.27
CA GLN A 17 -1.59 12.25 -0.82
C GLN A 17 -2.44 12.06 0.43
N GLU A 18 -3.12 10.92 0.53
CA GLU A 18 -4.11 10.65 1.58
C GLU A 18 -3.53 9.92 2.80
N MET A 19 -2.47 9.09 2.64
CA MET A 19 -1.96 8.17 3.67
C MET A 19 -1.52 8.82 4.98
N TYR A 20 -1.23 10.13 4.98
CA TYR A 20 -0.85 10.91 6.18
C TYR A 20 -1.95 11.87 6.65
N THR A 21 -3.12 11.82 6.00
CA THR A 21 -4.28 12.64 6.35
C THR A 21 -5.26 11.83 7.20
N GLN A 22 -6.11 12.51 7.95
CA GLN A 22 -7.24 11.89 8.66
C GLN A 22 -8.49 11.80 7.79
N ASN A 23 -8.36 12.07 6.48
CA ASN A 23 -9.48 12.08 5.56
C ASN A 23 -9.76 10.67 5.06
N ASN A 24 -10.83 10.07 5.56
CA ASN A 24 -11.28 8.75 5.11
C ASN A 24 -12.31 8.85 3.96
N ASP A 25 -12.74 10.05 3.58
CA ASP A 25 -13.69 10.24 2.50
C ASP A 25 -13.01 9.92 1.16
N ASN A 26 -13.43 8.81 0.55
CA ASN A 26 -12.88 8.23 -0.67
C ASN A 26 -11.52 7.52 -0.53
N TRP A 27 -11.11 7.15 0.69
CA TRP A 27 -9.79 6.53 0.96
C TRP A 27 -9.50 5.41 -0.03
N VAL A 28 -8.54 5.67 -0.92
CA VAL A 28 -8.05 4.79 -1.98
C VAL A 28 -9.18 4.01 -2.68
N SER A 29 -10.19 4.77 -3.08
CA SER A 29 -11.42 4.37 -3.77
C SER A 29 -12.38 3.45 -3.01
N THR A 30 -12.80 3.89 -1.84
CA THR A 30 -14.04 3.43 -1.19
C THR A 30 -15.22 4.39 -1.43
N GLY A 31 -15.05 5.43 -2.25
CA GLY A 31 -16.08 6.44 -2.54
C GLY A 31 -16.21 6.79 -4.03
N LEU A 32 -16.99 7.84 -4.33
CA LEU A 32 -17.26 8.32 -5.70
C LEU A 32 -16.07 9.13 -6.24
N ASN A 33 -14.89 8.50 -6.37
CA ASN A 33 -13.77 9.13 -7.07
C ASN A 33 -13.85 8.80 -8.58
N PRO A 34 -14.28 9.75 -9.44
CA PRO A 34 -14.39 9.49 -10.87
C PRO A 34 -13.03 9.21 -11.55
N ALA A 35 -11.91 9.61 -10.93
CA ALA A 35 -10.57 9.29 -11.42
C ALA A 35 -10.11 7.87 -11.05
N LEU A 36 -10.71 7.26 -10.02
CA LEU A 36 -10.41 5.92 -9.54
C LEU A 36 -11.72 5.13 -9.35
N PRO A 37 -12.48 4.80 -10.41
CA PRO A 37 -13.81 4.20 -10.32
C PRO A 37 -13.84 2.76 -9.76
N ALA A 38 -12.68 2.11 -9.63
CA ALA A 38 -12.62 0.75 -9.12
C ALA A 38 -12.61 0.73 -7.58
N PRO A 39 -13.43 -0.11 -6.93
CA PRO A 39 -13.39 -0.26 -5.48
C PRO A 39 -12.10 -0.92 -5.00
N ASP A 40 -11.85 -0.85 -3.69
CA ASP A 40 -10.82 -1.61 -2.96
C ASP A 40 -9.36 -1.33 -3.37
N LEU A 41 -9.08 -0.17 -3.97
CA LEU A 41 -7.71 0.17 -4.39
C LEU A 41 -6.76 0.37 -3.19
N GLY A 42 -7.31 0.66 -2.01
CA GLY A 42 -6.58 0.69 -0.73
C GLY A 42 -6.03 -0.66 -0.33
N TYR A 43 -6.83 -1.71 -0.49
CA TYR A 43 -6.39 -3.08 -0.26
C TYR A 43 -5.35 -3.49 -1.29
N PHE A 44 -5.54 -3.11 -2.56
CA PHE A 44 -4.56 -3.36 -3.60
C PHE A 44 -3.19 -2.73 -3.24
N ILE A 45 -3.15 -1.44 -2.89
CA ILE A 45 -1.86 -0.78 -2.62
C ILE A 45 -1.22 -1.29 -1.32
N GLY A 46 -2.03 -1.57 -0.28
CA GLY A 46 -1.55 -2.19 0.96
C GLY A 46 -0.92 -3.56 0.71
N TYR A 47 -1.55 -4.39 -0.13
CA TYR A 47 -0.99 -5.67 -0.55
C TYR A 47 0.37 -5.48 -1.25
N ARG A 48 0.49 -4.52 -2.17
CA ARG A 48 1.74 -4.27 -2.91
C ARG A 48 2.88 -3.82 -2.00
N ILE A 49 2.60 -3.02 -0.97
CA ILE A 49 3.59 -2.61 0.04
C ILE A 49 4.07 -3.84 0.84
N CYS A 50 3.14 -4.64 1.36
CA CYS A 50 3.48 -5.86 2.10
C CYS A 50 4.24 -6.86 1.23
N GLN A 51 3.84 -7.02 -0.03
CA GLN A 51 4.51 -7.88 -0.99
C GLN A 51 5.94 -7.41 -1.24
N ALA A 52 6.16 -6.10 -1.47
CA ALA A 52 7.50 -5.56 -1.68
C ALA A 52 8.42 -5.81 -0.46
N TYR A 53 7.90 -5.59 0.76
CA TYR A 53 8.63 -5.90 1.99
C TYR A 53 8.96 -7.39 2.12
N TYR A 54 7.98 -8.25 1.84
CA TYR A 54 8.15 -9.69 1.89
C TYR A 54 9.18 -10.17 0.85
N ASP A 55 9.14 -9.67 -0.38
CA ASP A 55 9.97 -10.11 -1.50
C ASP A 55 11.46 -9.84 -1.24
N GLN A 56 11.81 -8.69 -0.64
CA GLN A 56 13.19 -8.36 -0.28
C GLN A 56 13.71 -9.07 0.98
N ALA A 57 12.81 -9.62 1.82
CA ALA A 57 13.21 -10.28 3.05
C ALA A 57 13.92 -11.61 2.78
N LYS A 58 15.04 -11.85 3.48
CA LYS A 58 15.77 -13.13 3.45
C LYS A 58 15.03 -14.21 4.23
N ASP A 59 14.51 -13.86 5.40
CA ASP A 59 13.66 -14.74 6.21
C ASP A 59 12.19 -14.36 5.99
N LYS A 60 11.51 -15.20 5.22
CA LYS A 60 10.09 -15.01 4.89
C LYS A 60 9.18 -15.18 6.10
N LYS A 61 9.54 -16.03 7.07
CA LYS A 61 8.73 -16.26 8.27
C LYS A 61 8.81 -15.04 9.19
N ALA A 62 10.02 -14.49 9.36
CA ALA A 62 10.22 -13.26 10.12
C ALA A 62 9.46 -12.08 9.49
N ALA A 63 9.50 -11.94 8.16
CA ALA A 63 8.77 -10.88 7.46
C ALA A 63 7.25 -10.96 7.65
N LEU A 64 6.66 -12.16 7.54
CA LEU A 64 5.22 -12.35 7.78
C LEU A 64 4.84 -12.04 9.22
N LYS A 65 5.65 -12.47 10.18
CA LYS A 65 5.44 -12.15 11.59
C LYS A 65 5.42 -10.65 11.80
N GLU A 66 6.38 -9.92 11.23
CA GLU A 66 6.45 -8.46 11.34
C GLU A 66 5.26 -7.76 10.70
N ILE A 67 4.77 -8.23 9.54
CA ILE A 67 3.58 -7.67 8.89
C ILE A 67 2.34 -7.85 9.79
N ILE A 68 2.15 -9.05 10.36
CA ILE A 68 0.95 -9.38 11.15
C ILE A 68 0.98 -8.72 12.54
N GLU A 69 2.16 -8.65 13.15
CA GLU A 69 2.34 -8.12 14.51
C GLU A 69 2.62 -6.61 14.54
N LEU A 70 2.66 -5.94 13.39
CA LEU A 70 2.86 -4.49 13.31
C LEU A 70 1.74 -3.76 14.08
N ASP A 71 2.14 -2.82 14.94
CA ASP A 71 1.19 -1.93 15.60
C ASP A 71 0.72 -0.84 14.61
N TYR A 72 -0.38 -1.13 13.92
CA TYR A 72 -1.01 -0.20 12.97
C TYR A 72 -1.63 1.03 13.63
N ALA A 73 -1.78 1.06 14.96
CA ALA A 73 -2.21 2.26 15.69
C ALA A 73 -1.05 3.23 15.93
N ASN A 74 0.19 2.79 15.75
CA ASN A 74 1.38 3.61 15.91
C ASN A 74 1.87 4.17 14.55
N PRO A 75 1.66 5.46 14.26
CA PRO A 75 2.03 6.03 12.97
C PRO A 75 3.54 6.02 12.70
N VAL A 76 4.37 6.03 13.76
CA VAL A 76 5.83 5.96 13.62
C VAL A 76 6.26 4.56 13.18
N ALA A 77 5.66 3.51 13.75
CA ALA A 77 5.94 2.12 13.37
C ALA A 77 5.48 1.83 11.93
N VAL A 78 4.30 2.34 11.55
CA VAL A 78 3.77 2.21 10.19
C VAL A 78 4.66 2.94 9.18
N ASP A 79 5.13 4.14 9.48
CA ASP A 79 6.02 4.90 8.59
C ASP A 79 7.40 4.23 8.44
N ASP A 80 7.96 3.68 9.52
CA ASP A 80 9.20 2.90 9.46
C ASP A 80 9.04 1.63 8.62
N PHE A 81 7.97 0.86 8.85
CA PHE A 81 7.64 -0.31 8.05
C PHE A 81 7.50 0.06 6.57
N PHE A 82 6.77 1.14 6.27
CA PHE A 82 6.59 1.63 4.91
C PHE A 82 7.93 2.00 4.25
N LYS A 83 8.82 2.73 4.94
CA LYS A 83 10.17 3.02 4.43
C LYS A 83 10.97 1.75 4.17
N ARG A 84 10.91 0.79 5.08
CA ARG A 84 11.58 -0.51 4.97
C ARG A 84 11.05 -1.33 3.81
N SER A 85 9.76 -1.27 3.50
CA SER A 85 9.15 -1.97 2.35
C SER A 85 9.82 -1.65 1.01
N GLY A 86 10.46 -0.48 0.90
CA GLY A 86 11.11 -0.04 -0.33
C GLY A 86 10.13 0.22 -1.48
N TYR A 87 8.82 0.17 -1.23
CA TYR A 87 7.81 0.32 -2.27
C TYR A 87 7.80 1.74 -2.82
N ARG A 88 8.17 1.86 -4.10
CA ARG A 88 8.09 3.06 -4.92
C ARG A 88 7.41 2.60 -6.19
N CYS A 89 6.12 2.91 -6.32
CA CYS A 89 5.25 2.60 -7.45
C CYS A 89 5.96 2.12 -8.73
N GLY A 90 5.54 0.97 -9.25
CA GLY A 90 6.00 0.47 -10.54
C GLY A 90 7.33 -0.28 -10.51
N ARG A 91 7.73 -0.91 -9.39
CA ARG A 91 8.60 -2.10 -9.47
C ARG A 91 7.76 -3.27 -9.98
N SER A 92 7.38 -3.20 -11.25
CA SER A 92 7.26 -4.41 -12.06
C SER A 92 8.65 -5.05 -12.01
N GLY A 93 8.68 -6.35 -11.73
CA GLY A 93 9.88 -7.15 -11.87
C GLY A 93 10.54 -6.88 -13.22
N ASN A 94 11.87 -6.88 -13.16
CA ASN A 94 12.75 -6.92 -14.32
C ASN A 94 12.36 -8.06 -15.27
#